data_AF-A0A101GN00-F1
#
_entry.id   AF-A0A101GN00-F1
#
_cell.length_a   1.000
_cell.length_b   1.000
_cell.length_c   1.000
_cell.angle_alpha   90.00
_cell.angle_beta   90.00
_cell.angle_gamma   90.00
#
_symmetry.space_group_name_H-M   'P 1'
#
loop_
_entity.id
_entity.type
_entity.pdbx_description
1 polymer ?
#
loop_
_entity_poly.entity_id
_entity_poly.type
_entity_poly.pdbx_seq_one_letter_code
_entity_poly.pdbx_strand_id
1 'polypeptide(L)'
;MKRIFLVRHGETDWNLEGRFQGKMDIPLNILGKKQAEAASGALGTSFIGRVISSHLSRASETAGFTAALFGLPVELERGLAEIDHGLWEGHTAGEVEKMWPGMLDLWHSSPEKAAMPGGESLHDVSDRAWKAFREVLAGPGEEGAEGAVKGPGA
;
A
#
# COMPACT_ATOMS: atom_id res chain seq x y z
N MET A 1 -11.52 12.57 16.12
CA MET A 1 -10.99 12.78 14.75
C MET A 1 -10.01 11.66 14.46
N LYS A 2 -10.07 10.96 13.31
CA LYS A 2 -9.10 9.91 12.94
C LYS A 2 -7.95 10.53 12.14
N ARG A 3 -6.71 10.13 12.45
CA ARG A 3 -5.52 10.47 11.66
C ARG A 3 -5.10 9.24 10.87
N ILE A 4 -4.78 9.43 9.58
CA ILE A 4 -4.42 8.34 8.67
C ILE A 4 -3.01 8.63 8.15
N PHE A 5 -2.14 7.63 8.24
CA PHE A 5 -0.83 7.64 7.62
C PHE A 5 -0.87 6.67 6.45
N LEU A 6 -0.58 7.17 5.24
CA LEU A 6 -0.51 6.36 4.04
C LEU A 6 0.95 6.11 3.71
N VAL A 7 1.33 4.84 3.63
CA VAL A 7 2.70 4.39 3.34
C VAL A 7 2.66 3.49 2.13
N ARG A 8 3.44 3.82 1.10
CA ARG A 8 3.67 2.94 -0.03
C ARG A 8 4.64 1.83 0.40
N HIS A 9 4.47 0.62 -0.14
CA HIS A 9 5.43 -0.46 0.08
C HIS A 9 6.86 -0.05 -0.32
N GLY A 10 7.87 -0.62 0.34
CA GLY A 10 9.27 -0.46 -0.05
C GLY A 10 9.58 -1.07 -1.42
N GLU A 11 10.76 -0.78 -1.95
CA GLU A 11 11.23 -1.27 -3.24
C GLU A 11 11.27 -2.82 -3.34
N THR A 12 10.90 -3.32 -4.52
CA THR A 12 11.09 -4.73 -4.93
C THR A 12 12.05 -4.82 -6.12
N ASP A 13 12.54 -6.01 -6.44
CA ASP A 13 13.40 -6.19 -7.62
C ASP A 13 12.68 -5.80 -8.92
N TRP A 14 11.35 -5.99 -8.99
CA TRP A 14 10.57 -5.54 -10.15
C TRP A 14 10.40 -4.03 -10.24
N ASN A 15 10.46 -3.30 -9.11
CA ASN A 15 10.58 -1.84 -9.18
C ASN A 15 11.90 -1.42 -9.81
N LEU A 16 13.01 -2.05 -9.40
CA LEU A 16 14.34 -1.77 -9.93
C LEU A 16 14.45 -2.09 -11.43
N GLU A 17 13.83 -3.19 -11.87
CA GLU A 17 13.78 -3.60 -13.27
C GLU A 17 12.76 -2.82 -14.12
N GLY A 18 11.91 -2.00 -13.50
CA GLY A 18 10.85 -1.26 -14.20
C GLY A 18 9.74 -2.17 -14.75
N ARG A 19 9.44 -3.28 -14.07
CA ARG A 19 8.38 -4.21 -14.42
C ARG A 19 7.06 -3.85 -13.73
N PHE A 20 5.96 -4.00 -14.46
CA PHE A 20 4.62 -3.92 -13.89
C PHE A 20 4.40 -5.10 -12.93
N GLN A 21 4.06 -4.82 -11.68
CA GLN A 21 3.83 -5.85 -10.65
C GLN A 21 2.37 -6.25 -10.57
N GLY A 22 1.47 -5.27 -10.49
CA GLY A 22 0.05 -5.48 -10.26
C GLY A 22 -0.19 -6.43 -9.08
N LYS A 23 -0.92 -7.52 -9.26
CA LYS A 23 -1.20 -8.52 -8.22
C LYS A 23 -0.13 -9.61 -8.07
N MET A 24 0.92 -9.61 -8.89
CA MET A 24 2.05 -10.53 -8.68
C MET A 24 2.72 -10.27 -7.33
N ASP A 25 2.94 -11.35 -6.60
CA ASP A 25 3.45 -11.29 -5.24
C ASP A 25 4.99 -11.30 -5.19
N ILE A 26 5.56 -10.11 -5.41
CA ILE A 26 7.00 -9.88 -5.36
C ILE A 26 7.36 -9.31 -3.98
N PRO A 27 8.31 -9.91 -3.24
CA PRO A 27 8.70 -9.45 -1.90
C PRO A 27 9.57 -8.20 -1.96
N LEU A 28 9.80 -7.56 -0.80
CA LEU A 28 10.74 -6.46 -0.69
C LEU A 28 12.18 -6.92 -0.96
N ASN A 29 12.94 -6.11 -1.67
CA ASN A 29 14.38 -6.29 -1.77
C ASN A 29 15.09 -5.69 -0.54
N ILE A 30 16.43 -5.79 -0.49
CA ILE A 30 17.23 -5.31 0.65
C ILE A 30 17.02 -3.80 0.88
N LEU A 31 16.92 -3.01 -0.19
CA LEU A 31 16.69 -1.57 -0.07
C LEU A 31 15.26 -1.28 0.41
N GLY A 32 14.26 -2.01 -0.09
CA GLY A 32 12.87 -1.90 0.33
C GLY A 32 12.67 -2.17 1.81
N LYS A 33 13.38 -3.15 2.39
CA LYS A 33 13.34 -3.42 3.84
C LYS A 33 13.89 -2.24 4.65
N LYS A 34 15.01 -1.64 4.21
CA LYS A 34 15.57 -0.43 4.84
C LYS A 34 14.63 0.77 4.72
N GLN A 35 13.96 0.93 3.59
CA GLN A 35 12.95 1.96 3.38
C GLN A 35 11.75 1.78 4.32
N ALA A 36 11.27 0.54 4.48
CA ALA A 36 10.17 0.22 5.38
C ALA A 36 10.51 0.50 6.85
N GLU A 37 11.73 0.15 7.27
CA GLU A 37 12.25 0.47 8.60
C GLU A 37 12.32 1.99 8.82
N ALA A 38 12.90 2.74 7.86
CA ALA A 38 13.01 4.20 7.94
C ALA A 38 11.64 4.89 7.96
N ALA A 39 10.69 4.44 7.12
CA ALA A 39 9.33 4.98 7.09
C ALA A 39 8.61 4.73 8.42
N SER A 40 8.78 3.54 9.01
CA SER A 40 8.23 3.21 10.33
C SER A 40 8.85 4.08 11.42
N GLY A 41 10.18 4.26 11.40
CA GLY A 41 10.89 5.14 12.34
C GLY A 41 10.46 6.61 12.25
N ALA A 42 10.08 7.10 11.07
CA ALA A 42 9.58 8.46 10.88
C ALA A 42 8.23 8.73 11.58
N LEU A 43 7.48 7.70 11.96
CA LEU A 43 6.28 7.83 12.79
C LEU A 43 6.63 8.24 14.23
N GLY A 44 7.87 7.99 14.68
CA GLY A 44 8.37 8.40 15.98
C GLY A 44 7.47 7.95 17.13
N THR A 45 7.07 8.89 17.98
CA THR A 45 6.18 8.64 19.13
C THR A 45 4.70 8.89 18.82
N SER A 46 4.32 8.90 17.53
CA SER A 46 2.91 9.05 17.14
C SER A 46 2.05 7.94 17.73
N PHE A 47 0.81 8.27 18.10
CA PHE A 47 -0.17 7.25 18.46
C PHE A 47 -0.63 6.51 17.20
N ILE A 48 -0.34 5.21 17.14
CA ILE A 48 -0.83 4.28 16.12
C ILE A 48 -1.72 3.27 16.83
N GLY A 49 -3.01 3.24 16.47
CA GLY A 49 -3.96 2.29 17.05
C GLY A 49 -4.14 1.01 16.21
N ARG A 50 -3.90 1.10 14.90
CA ARG A 50 -4.08 0.00 13.95
C ARG A 50 -3.07 0.09 12.81
N VAL A 51 -2.61 -1.06 12.34
CA VAL A 51 -1.76 -1.21 11.15
C VAL A 51 -2.50 -2.09 10.16
N ILE A 52 -2.86 -1.52 9.01
CA ILE A 52 -3.65 -2.21 7.98
C ILE A 52 -2.84 -2.19 6.70
N SER A 53 -2.84 -3.32 5.98
CA SER A 53 -2.07 -3.45 4.75
C SER A 53 -2.82 -4.25 3.70
N SER A 54 -2.41 -4.08 2.44
CA SER A 54 -2.71 -5.06 1.40
C SER A 54 -2.14 -6.42 1.78
N HIS A 55 -2.79 -7.48 1.30
CA HIS A 55 -2.33 -8.86 1.46
C HIS A 55 -1.06 -9.21 0.64
N LEU A 56 -0.63 -8.34 -0.28
CA LEU A 56 0.58 -8.57 -1.08
C LEU A 56 1.84 -8.43 -0.20
N SER A 57 2.76 -9.38 -0.32
CA SER A 57 3.93 -9.53 0.55
C SER A 57 4.72 -8.24 0.73
N ARG A 58 5.04 -7.51 -0.35
CA ARG A 58 5.72 -6.21 -0.29
C ARG A 58 5.02 -5.19 0.63
N ALA A 59 3.70 -5.14 0.60
CA ALA A 59 2.93 -4.21 1.41
C ALA A 59 2.80 -4.73 2.85
N SER A 60 2.51 -6.01 3.05
CA SER A 60 2.37 -6.59 4.39
C SER A 60 3.71 -6.63 5.13
N GLU A 61 4.82 -6.88 4.44
CA GLU A 61 6.17 -6.83 5.01
C GLU A 61 6.54 -5.40 5.39
N THR A 62 6.24 -4.41 4.53
CA THR A 62 6.44 -2.98 4.86
C THR A 62 5.67 -2.59 6.12
N ALA A 63 4.39 -2.95 6.18
CA ALA A 63 3.55 -2.71 7.35
C ALA A 63 4.04 -3.45 8.60
N GLY A 64 4.67 -4.62 8.42
CA GLY A 64 5.27 -5.42 9.48
C GLY A 64 6.31 -4.66 10.31
N PHE A 65 7.09 -3.77 9.69
CA PHE A 65 8.05 -2.93 10.42
C PHE A 65 7.34 -1.95 11.36
N THR A 66 6.24 -1.33 10.92
CA THR A 66 5.43 -0.44 11.76
C THR A 66 4.73 -1.24 12.86
N ALA A 67 4.11 -2.36 12.51
CA ALA A 67 3.47 -3.26 13.46
C ALA A 67 4.42 -3.72 14.57
N ALA A 68 5.64 -4.13 14.21
CA ALA A 68 6.66 -4.51 15.18
C ALA A 68 7.07 -3.35 16.10
N LEU A 69 7.26 -2.14 15.54
CA LEU A 69 7.65 -0.95 16.30
C LEU A 69 6.59 -0.55 17.35
N PHE A 70 5.30 -0.68 17.01
CA PHE A 70 4.19 -0.29 17.89
C PHE A 70 3.57 -1.46 18.67
N GLY A 71 4.06 -2.69 18.50
CA GLY A 71 3.53 -3.88 19.17
C GLY A 71 2.11 -4.25 18.73
N LEU A 72 1.78 -4.01 17.47
CA LEU A 72 0.45 -4.24 16.90
C LEU A 72 0.46 -5.39 15.89
N PRO A 73 -0.68 -6.06 15.64
CA PRO A 73 -0.82 -6.95 14.51
C PRO A 73 -0.94 -6.16 13.19
N VAL A 74 -0.60 -6.81 12.07
CA VAL A 74 -0.97 -6.32 10.73
C VAL A 74 -2.33 -6.91 10.35
N GLU A 75 -3.31 -6.05 10.14
CA GLU A 75 -4.61 -6.42 9.60
C GLU A 75 -4.56 -6.40 8.07
N LEU A 76 -4.85 -7.53 7.42
CA LEU A 76 -4.81 -7.63 5.96
C LEU A 76 -6.16 -7.28 5.35
N GLU A 77 -6.16 -6.32 4.43
CA GLU A 77 -7.34 -5.89 3.68
C GLU A 77 -7.11 -6.07 2.18
N ARG A 78 -7.87 -6.99 1.57
CA ARG A 78 -7.70 -7.34 0.16
C ARG A 78 -8.12 -6.23 -0.78
N GLY A 79 -9.08 -5.40 -0.40
CA GLY A 79 -9.54 -4.26 -1.19
C GLY A 79 -8.48 -3.17 -1.38
N LEU A 80 -7.41 -3.18 -0.57
CA LEU A 80 -6.24 -2.29 -0.70
C LEU A 80 -5.14 -2.83 -1.62
N ALA A 81 -5.35 -3.96 -2.29
CA ALA A 81 -4.37 -4.49 -3.24
C ALA A 81 -4.09 -3.51 -4.39
N GLU A 82 -2.89 -3.60 -4.95
CA GLU A 82 -2.52 -2.85 -6.16
C GLU A 82 -3.50 -3.14 -7.30
N ILE A 83 -3.60 -2.23 -8.25
CA ILE A 83 -4.36 -2.48 -9.49
C ILE A 83 -3.88 -3.78 -10.15
N ASP A 84 -4.81 -4.59 -10.64
CA ASP A 84 -4.51 -5.73 -11.49
C ASP A 84 -4.04 -5.23 -12.86
N HIS A 85 -2.76 -5.39 -13.16
CA HIS A 85 -2.24 -4.96 -14.46
C HIS A 85 -2.48 -6.03 -15.55
N GLY A 86 -3.09 -7.17 -15.20
CA GLY A 86 -3.43 -8.24 -16.13
C GLY A 86 -2.23 -8.73 -16.91
N LEU A 87 -2.35 -8.74 -18.24
CA LEU A 87 -1.29 -9.22 -19.14
C LEU A 87 -0.02 -8.35 -19.15
N TRP A 88 -0.01 -7.18 -18.51
CA TRP A 88 1.22 -6.38 -18.38
C TRP A 88 2.13 -6.88 -17.26
N GLU A 89 1.61 -7.66 -16.31
CA GLU A 89 2.39 -8.10 -15.16
C GLU A 89 3.63 -8.90 -15.58
N GLY A 90 4.77 -8.55 -15.00
CA GLY A 90 6.08 -9.13 -15.34
C GLY A 90 6.75 -8.50 -16.56
N HIS A 91 6.09 -7.61 -17.29
CA HIS A 91 6.68 -6.91 -18.42
C HIS A 91 7.19 -5.52 -18.04
N THR A 92 8.26 -5.10 -18.71
CA THR A 92 8.75 -3.72 -18.65
C THR A 92 7.89 -2.80 -19.52
N ALA A 93 7.95 -1.49 -19.25
CA ALA A 93 7.28 -0.49 -20.09
C ALA A 93 7.62 -0.63 -21.59
N GLY A 94 8.89 -0.90 -21.93
CA GLY A 94 9.31 -1.08 -23.32
C GLY A 94 8.81 -2.38 -23.96
N GLU A 95 8.56 -3.43 -23.18
CA GLU A 95 7.92 -4.67 -23.65
C GLU A 95 6.42 -4.46 -23.83
N VAL A 96 5.76 -3.79 -22.89
CA VAL A 96 4.35 -3.41 -22.98
C VAL A 96 4.07 -2.61 -24.24
N GLU A 97 4.86 -1.58 -24.53
CA GLU A 97 4.66 -0.74 -25.73
C GLU A 97 4.86 -1.53 -27.04
N LYS A 98 5.68 -2.58 -27.04
CA LYS A 98 5.84 -3.46 -28.23
C LYS A 98 4.64 -4.40 -28.42
N MET A 99 4.07 -4.92 -27.32
CA MET A 99 2.98 -5.89 -27.35
C MET A 99 1.60 -5.22 -27.46
N TRP A 100 1.44 -4.03 -26.88
CA TRP A 100 0.23 -3.23 -26.85
C TRP A 100 0.52 -1.75 -27.17
N PRO A 101 0.88 -1.43 -28.42
CA PRO A 101 1.29 -0.07 -28.80
C PRO A 101 0.24 1.00 -28.46
N GLY A 102 0.69 2.11 -27.89
CA GLY A 102 -0.12 3.27 -27.51
C GLY A 102 -0.95 3.09 -26.23
N MET A 103 -1.05 1.87 -25.68
CA MET A 103 -1.78 1.68 -24.42
C MET A 103 -1.01 2.22 -23.21
N LEU A 104 0.33 2.21 -23.24
CA LEU A 104 1.13 2.81 -22.17
C LEU A 104 0.94 4.34 -22.13
N ASP A 105 0.87 4.98 -23.29
CA ASP A 105 0.57 6.40 -23.39
C ASP A 105 -0.86 6.72 -22.91
N LEU A 106 -1.84 5.87 -23.26
CA LEU A 106 -3.21 6.01 -22.75
C LEU A 106 -3.23 5.87 -21.22
N TRP A 107 -2.52 4.90 -20.66
CA TRP A 107 -2.37 4.71 -19.21
C TRP A 107 -1.77 5.94 -18.53
N HIS A 108 -0.76 6.59 -19.11
CA HIS A 108 -0.16 7.78 -18.52
C HIS A 108 -0.99 9.06 -18.71
N SER A 109 -1.68 9.21 -19.84
CA SER A 109 -2.34 10.46 -20.23
C SER A 109 -3.84 10.51 -19.94
N SER A 110 -4.50 9.36 -19.88
CA SER A 110 -5.94 9.22 -19.58
C SER A 110 -6.21 7.86 -18.93
N PRO A 111 -5.63 7.60 -17.73
CA PRO A 111 -5.73 6.30 -17.06
C PRO A 111 -7.17 5.86 -16.79
N GLU A 112 -8.12 6.79 -16.68
CA GLU A 112 -9.54 6.51 -16.50
C GLU A 112 -10.19 5.85 -17.74
N LYS A 113 -9.55 5.96 -18.90
CA LYS A 113 -9.95 5.33 -20.17
C LYS A 113 -9.14 4.09 -20.50
N ALA A 114 -8.03 3.87 -19.79
CA ALA A 114 -7.18 2.72 -19.99
C ALA A 114 -7.79 1.49 -19.32
N ALA A 115 -7.85 0.38 -20.05
CA ALA A 115 -8.18 -0.92 -19.50
C ALA A 115 -7.08 -1.89 -19.94
N MET A 116 -6.20 -2.29 -19.01
CA MET A 116 -5.14 -3.23 -19.31
C MET A 116 -5.74 -4.59 -19.65
N PRO A 117 -5.25 -5.29 -20.68
CA PRO A 117 -5.87 -6.54 -21.12
C PRO A 117 -5.86 -7.57 -19.99
N GLY A 118 -7.04 -8.08 -19.64
CA GLY A 118 -7.21 -9.04 -18.54
C GLY A 118 -6.98 -8.47 -17.13
N GLY A 119 -6.82 -7.14 -17.00
CA GLY A 119 -6.62 -6.45 -15.73
C GLY A 119 -7.86 -5.68 -15.27
N GLU A 120 -7.65 -4.83 -14.27
CA GLU A 120 -8.66 -3.93 -13.71
C GLU A 120 -8.64 -2.57 -14.40
N SER A 121 -9.79 -1.90 -14.43
CA SER A 121 -9.87 -0.46 -14.69
C SER A 121 -9.65 0.35 -13.41
N LEU A 122 -9.37 1.66 -13.53
CA LEU A 122 -9.35 2.54 -12.36
C LEU A 122 -10.69 2.60 -11.61
N HIS A 123 -11.81 2.38 -12.30
CA HIS A 123 -13.12 2.33 -11.67
C HIS A 123 -13.25 1.10 -10.76
N ASP A 124 -12.82 -0.07 -11.23
CA ASP A 124 -12.84 -1.31 -10.43
C ASP A 124 -11.99 -1.17 -9.16
N VAL A 125 -10.80 -0.56 -9.29
CA VAL A 125 -9.93 -0.27 -8.14
C VAL A 125 -10.59 0.70 -7.19
N SER A 126 -11.18 1.79 -7.71
CA SER A 126 -11.85 2.79 -6.89
C SER A 126 -12.99 2.18 -6.07
N ASP A 127 -13.85 1.38 -6.71
CA ASP A 127 -14.98 0.72 -6.06
C ASP A 127 -14.53 -0.17 -4.90
N ARG A 128 -13.56 -1.07 -5.13
CA ARG A 128 -13.09 -2.00 -4.08
C ARG A 128 -12.27 -1.29 -3.00
N ALA A 129 -11.41 -0.35 -3.37
CA ALA A 129 -10.55 0.34 -2.42
C ALA A 129 -11.35 1.28 -1.53
N TRP A 130 -12.35 1.98 -2.09
CA TRP A 130 -13.20 2.88 -1.31
C TRP A 130 -14.10 2.12 -0.35
N LYS A 131 -14.65 0.97 -0.77
CA LYS A 131 -15.39 0.07 0.12
C LYS A 131 -14.51 -0.36 1.30
N ALA A 132 -13.33 -0.91 1.02
CA ALA A 132 -12.39 -1.36 2.05
C ALA A 132 -11.96 -0.23 2.99
N PHE A 133 -11.64 0.94 2.43
CA PHE A 133 -11.25 2.11 3.21
C PHE A 133 -12.35 2.56 4.17
N ARG A 134 -13.62 2.55 3.73
CA ARG A 134 -14.77 2.86 4.58
C ARG A 134 -14.97 1.83 5.69
N GLU A 135 -14.82 0.54 5.40
CA GLU A 135 -14.92 -0.54 6.38
C GLU A 135 -13.83 -0.40 7.45
N VAL A 136 -12.59 -0.13 7.03
CA VAL A 136 -11.47 0.21 7.92
C VAL A 136 -11.80 1.37 8.84
N LEU A 137 -12.35 2.46 8.29
CA LEU A 137 -12.72 3.65 9.06
C LEU A 137 -13.96 3.47 9.93
N ALA A 138 -14.83 2.51 9.64
CA ALA A 138 -15.96 2.20 10.51
C ALA A 138 -15.55 1.34 11.72
N GLY A 139 -14.45 0.58 11.61
CA GLY A 139 -13.93 -0.23 12.71
C GLY A 139 -13.52 0.59 13.94
N PRO A 140 -13.52 -0.04 15.14
CA PRO A 140 -13.08 0.61 16.37
C PRO A 140 -11.63 1.06 16.19
N GLY A 141 -11.37 2.34 16.42
CA GLY A 141 -10.03 2.82 16.76
C GLY A 141 -10.10 3.16 18.22
N GLU A 142 -9.16 2.71 19.04
CA GLU A 142 -9.10 3.18 20.42
C GLU A 142 -9.01 4.71 20.39
N GLU A 143 -10.02 5.37 20.96
CA GLU A 143 -9.94 6.80 21.23
C GLU A 143 -8.78 6.97 22.21
N GLY A 144 -7.78 7.76 21.80
CA GLY A 144 -6.57 7.95 22.58
C GLY A 144 -6.95 8.22 24.03
N ALA A 145 -6.46 7.38 24.94
CA ALA A 145 -6.56 7.65 26.36
C ALA A 145 -5.96 9.05 26.58
N GLU A 146 -6.80 10.01 26.96
CA GLU A 146 -6.33 11.22 27.63
C GLU A 146 -5.69 10.75 28.94
N GLY A 147 -4.41 10.40 28.84
CA GLY A 147 -3.54 10.17 29.97
C GLY A 147 -3.34 11.52 30.65
N ALA A 148 -4.29 11.90 31.51
CA ALA A 148 -4.08 12.91 32.52
C ALA A 148 -2.93 12.41 33.41
N VAL A 149 -1.71 12.84 33.10
CA VAL A 149 -0.60 12.79 34.05
C VAL A 149 -0.94 13.81 35.14
N LYS A 150 -1.67 13.36 36.15
CA LYS A 150 -1.81 14.04 37.43
C LYS A 150 -0.47 13.90 38.15
N GLY A 151 0.43 14.87 37.95
CA GLY A 151 1.60 15.02 38.81
C GLY A 151 1.15 15.28 40.25
N PRO A 152 1.82 14.70 41.27
CA PRO A 152 1.56 15.06 42.66
C PRO A 152 2.05 16.50 42.89
N GLY A 153 1.23 17.30 43.54
CA GLY A 153 1.58 18.68 43.87
C GLY A 153 2.72 18.76 44.89
N ALA A 154 3.64 19.69 44.62
CA ALA A 154 4.29 20.61 45.53
C ALA A 154 5.18 21.54 44.69
#